data_AF-Q6KAW7-F1
#
_entry.id   AF-Q6KAW7-F1
#
_cell.length_a   1.000
_cell.length_b   1.000
_cell.length_c   1.000
_cell.angle_alpha   90.00
_cell.angle_beta   90.00
_cell.angle_gamma   90.00
#
_symmetry.space_group_name_H-M   'P 1'
#
loop_
_entity.id
_entity.type
_entity.pdbx_description
1 polymer ?
#
loop_
_entity_poly.entity_id
_entity_poly.type
_entity_poly.pdbx_seq_one_letter_code
_entity_poly.pdbx_strand_id
1 'polypeptide(L)'
;VKVMKDGKPLSAQDVTFTATLGTLSKSTEKTDANGYAKVTLTSKTTGKSLVSARISGSAIDVKAPEVEFFTPLAIDDGNVEIVGTGIKGTLPTVWLQYGQVKLKASGGDGKYTWSSANTGIASVDSTGQVTLRDKGSTTITVVSGDKQTATYIIARPSSMIVSINERMTYNNA
;
A
#
# COMPACT_ATOMS: atom_id res chain seq x y z
N VAL A 1 23.55 7.69 13.10
CA VAL A 1 24.73 8.55 12.80
C VAL A 1 25.98 7.87 13.33
N LYS A 2 27.15 8.14 12.75
CA LYS A 2 28.45 7.71 13.29
C LYS A 2 29.22 8.94 13.78
N VAL A 3 29.75 8.90 14.99
CA VAL A 3 30.57 9.96 15.57
C VAL A 3 32.02 9.53 15.58
N MET A 4 32.89 10.41 15.09
CA MET A 4 34.32 10.18 14.97
C MET A 4 35.07 11.33 15.65
N LYS A 5 36.23 11.04 16.23
CA LYS A 5 37.20 12.01 16.73
C LYS A 5 38.59 11.60 16.27
N ASP A 6 39.31 12.49 15.59
CA ASP A 6 40.66 12.26 15.07
C ASP A 6 40.78 10.97 14.23
N GLY A 7 39.78 10.72 13.38
CA GLY A 7 39.71 9.53 12.52
C GLY A 7 39.32 8.23 13.23
N LYS A 8 39.07 8.25 14.55
CA LYS A 8 38.68 7.08 15.34
C LYS A 8 37.22 7.17 15.80
N PRO A 9 36.51 6.04 15.96
CA PRO A 9 35.17 6.06 16.54
C PRO A 9 35.16 6.62 17.95
N LEU A 10 34.17 7.46 18.26
CA LEU A 10 33.99 8.00 19.61
C LEU A 10 32.80 7.28 20.27
N SER A 11 33.08 6.44 21.25
CA SER A 11 32.07 5.69 22.02
C SER A 11 31.51 6.50 23.19
N ALA A 12 30.33 6.11 23.67
CA ALA A 12 29.63 6.70 24.82
C ALA A 12 29.33 8.21 24.70
N GLN A 13 29.39 8.76 23.49
CA GLN A 13 29.04 10.15 23.20
C GLN A 13 27.52 10.27 23.12
N ASP A 14 26.96 11.23 23.85
CA ASP A 14 25.54 11.58 23.75
C ASP A 14 25.24 12.26 22.41
N VAL A 15 24.27 11.68 21.70
CA VAL A 15 23.69 12.20 20.45
C VAL A 15 22.20 12.43 20.65
N THR A 16 21.77 13.67 20.52
CA THR A 16 20.36 14.06 20.52
C THR A 16 19.82 14.01 19.10
N PHE A 17 18.61 13.49 18.95
CA PHE A 17 17.87 13.37 17.70
C PHE A 17 16.59 14.20 17.76
N THR A 18 16.25 14.84 16.64
CA THR A 18 14.97 15.52 16.45
C THR A 18 14.36 15.11 15.11
N ALA A 19 13.04 15.20 14.99
CA ALA A 19 12.31 14.91 13.76
C ALA A 19 11.24 15.98 13.57
N THR A 20 11.01 16.40 12.33
CA THR A 20 9.95 17.37 12.00
C THR A 20 8.54 16.76 12.05
N LEU A 21 8.45 15.44 11.89
CA LEU A 21 7.22 14.66 11.97
C LEU A 21 7.50 13.28 12.57
N GLY A 22 6.54 12.77 13.35
CA GLY A 22 6.59 11.41 13.91
C GLY A 22 7.14 11.36 15.33
N THR A 23 7.45 10.15 15.78
CA THR A 23 7.92 9.85 17.13
C THR A 23 9.21 9.04 17.03
N LEU A 24 10.27 9.58 17.63
CA LEU A 24 11.54 8.88 17.78
C LEU A 24 11.45 7.90 18.96
N SER A 25 12.09 6.74 18.85
CA SER A 25 12.18 5.77 19.95
C SER A 25 12.85 6.34 21.20
N LYS A 26 13.77 7.28 21.00
CA LYS A 26 14.48 8.05 22.03
C LYS A 26 14.86 9.41 21.46
N SER A 27 14.86 10.44 22.31
CA SER A 27 15.39 11.76 21.95
C SER A 27 16.91 11.85 22.05
N THR A 28 17.55 11.01 22.87
CA THR A 28 19.01 10.93 23.00
C THR A 28 19.45 9.48 23.08
N GLU A 29 20.57 9.15 22.45
CA GLU A 29 21.22 7.84 22.52
C GLU A 29 22.74 8.00 22.58
N LYS A 30 23.42 7.10 23.30
CA LYS A 30 24.88 7.05 23.36
C LYS A 30 25.43 6.26 22.17
N THR A 31 26.57 6.71 21.64
CA THR A 31 27.28 5.94 20.62
C THR A 31 27.83 4.63 21.19
N ASP A 32 27.80 3.56 20.41
CA ASP A 32 28.40 2.27 20.74
C ASP A 32 29.94 2.30 20.62
N ALA A 33 30.59 1.15 20.85
CA ALA A 33 32.05 1.00 20.72
C ALA A 33 32.58 1.32 19.30
N ASN A 34 31.73 1.25 18.28
CA ASN A 34 32.03 1.57 16.89
C ASN A 34 31.61 3.00 16.50
N GLY A 35 31.19 3.82 17.48
CA GLY A 35 30.79 5.21 17.30
C GLY A 35 29.39 5.41 16.73
N TYR A 36 28.54 4.38 16.66
CA TYR A 36 27.20 4.49 16.08
C TYR A 36 26.15 4.79 17.14
N ALA A 37 25.29 5.77 16.86
CA ALA A 37 24.04 5.99 17.58
C ALA A 37 22.86 5.81 16.60
N LYS A 38 21.86 5.02 17.01
CA LYS A 38 20.72 4.62 16.19
C LYS A 38 19.42 4.82 16.97
N VAL A 39 18.43 5.41 16.29
CA VAL A 39 17.05 5.53 16.76
C VAL A 39 16.12 5.06 15.67
N THR A 40 14.90 4.65 16.02
CA THR A 40 13.82 4.41 15.05
C THR A 40 12.86 5.58 15.06
N LEU A 41 12.30 5.91 13.90
CA LEU A 41 11.25 6.92 13.73
C LEU A 41 9.98 6.21 13.26
N THR A 42 8.86 6.49 13.89
CA THR A 42 7.53 6.04 13.46
C THR A 42 6.58 7.22 13.31
N SER A 43 5.50 7.07 12.55
CA SER A 43 4.45 8.09 12.46
C SER A 43 3.08 7.43 12.34
N LYS A 44 2.06 8.07 12.92
CA LYS A 44 0.64 7.72 12.72
C LYS A 44 -0.02 8.57 11.64
N THR A 45 0.66 9.60 11.17
CA THR A 45 0.17 10.54 10.16
C THR A 45 1.09 10.53 8.95
N THR A 46 0.49 10.72 7.78
CA THR A 46 1.19 10.86 6.50
C THR A 46 1.97 12.17 6.47
N GLY A 47 3.13 12.14 5.84
CA GLY A 47 3.91 13.33 5.55
C GLY A 47 5.41 13.11 5.58
N LYS A 48 6.12 14.15 5.14
CA LYS A 48 7.58 14.20 5.12
C LYS A 48 8.14 14.46 6.51
N SER A 49 9.22 13.77 6.84
CA SER A 49 9.98 13.95 8.07
C SER A 49 11.46 14.09 7.78
N LEU A 50 12.08 15.09 8.40
CA LEU A 50 13.52 15.29 8.38
C LEU A 50 14.09 14.98 9.77
N VAL A 51 14.92 13.96 9.85
CA VAL A 51 15.64 13.62 11.09
C VAL A 51 16.94 14.41 11.16
N SER A 52 17.18 15.02 12.32
CA SER A 52 18.43 15.72 12.63
C SER A 52 19.11 15.05 13.81
N ALA A 53 20.44 15.05 13.83
CA ALA A 53 21.24 14.55 14.94
C ALA A 53 22.28 15.59 15.35
N ARG A 54 22.52 15.71 16.66
CA ARG A 54 23.45 16.67 17.24
C ARG A 54 24.18 16.05 18.42
N ILE A 55 25.49 16.19 18.49
CA ILE A 55 26.26 15.80 19.68
C ILE A 55 26.10 16.87 20.77
N SER A 56 26.07 16.42 22.03
CA SER A 56 26.02 17.34 23.17
C SER A 56 27.20 18.34 23.13
N GLY A 57 26.91 19.63 23.27
CA GLY A 57 27.91 20.72 23.21
C GLY A 57 28.25 21.26 21.81
N SER A 58 27.87 20.60 20.72
CA SER A 58 27.94 21.20 19.36
C SER A 58 26.76 22.14 19.15
N ALA A 59 26.85 23.12 18.24
CA ALA A 59 25.71 23.96 17.79
C ALA A 59 25.12 23.51 16.44
N ILE A 60 25.72 22.51 15.80
CA ILE A 60 25.43 22.12 14.43
C ILE A 60 24.62 20.82 14.42
N ASP A 61 23.49 20.86 13.72
CA ASP A 61 22.71 19.66 13.39
C ASP A 61 23.23 19.02 12.11
N VAL A 62 23.40 17.71 12.13
CA VAL A 62 23.57 16.90 10.93
C VAL A 62 22.21 16.38 10.50
N LYS A 63 21.82 16.62 9.25
CA LYS A 63 20.52 16.20 8.69
C LYS A 63 20.66 14.86 7.98
N ALA A 64 19.73 13.94 8.24
CA ALA A 64 19.57 12.71 7.46
C ALA A 64 18.86 13.01 6.13
N PRO A 65 18.85 12.06 5.17
CA PRO A 65 17.91 12.13 4.05
C PRO A 65 16.47 12.27 4.55
N GLU A 66 15.67 13.07 3.85
CA GLU A 66 14.24 13.20 4.10
C GLU A 66 13.55 11.85 3.85
N VAL A 67 12.61 11.49 4.72
CA VAL A 67 11.76 10.30 4.58
C VAL A 67 10.30 10.72 4.54
N GLU A 68 9.43 9.88 4.00
CA GLU A 68 8.00 10.15 3.91
C GLU A 68 7.20 8.96 4.47
N PHE A 69 6.19 9.27 5.28
CA PHE A 69 5.24 8.31 5.79
C PHE A 69 3.97 8.37 4.95
N PHE A 70 3.43 7.21 4.58
CA PHE A 70 2.21 7.07 3.80
C PHE A 70 1.09 6.46 4.62
N THR A 71 -0.16 6.72 4.24
CA THR A 71 -1.31 6.02 4.81
C THR A 71 -1.24 4.53 4.42
N PRO A 72 -1.81 3.63 5.24
CA PRO A 72 -1.91 2.22 4.86
C PRO A 72 -2.64 2.04 3.53
N LEU A 73 -2.07 1.23 2.62
CA LEU A 73 -2.71 0.85 1.37
C LEU A 73 -3.91 -0.06 1.64
N ALA A 74 -5.04 0.24 1.02
CA ALA A 74 -6.27 -0.54 1.13
C ALA A 74 -7.02 -0.61 -0.21
N ILE A 75 -7.80 -1.68 -0.39
CA ILE A 75 -8.82 -1.77 -1.44
C ILE A 75 -10.18 -1.55 -0.76
N ASP A 76 -11.02 -0.69 -1.33
CA ASP A 76 -12.38 -0.43 -0.86
C ASP A 76 -13.31 -1.58 -1.31
N ASP A 77 -13.36 -2.64 -0.50
CA ASP A 77 -14.10 -3.88 -0.79
C ASP A 77 -15.63 -3.74 -0.68
N GLY A 78 -16.10 -2.70 0.02
CA GLY A 78 -17.51 -2.36 0.19
C GLY A 78 -18.08 -1.48 -0.93
N ASN A 79 -17.23 -0.88 -1.78
CA ASN A 79 -17.65 0.04 -2.85
C ASN A 79 -17.12 -0.39 -4.22
N VAL A 80 -17.14 -1.68 -4.52
CA VAL A 80 -16.87 -2.20 -5.86
C VAL A 80 -17.90 -1.62 -6.83
N GLU A 81 -17.44 -0.91 -7.85
CA GLU A 81 -18.31 -0.24 -8.82
C GLU A 81 -18.60 -1.17 -10.00
N ILE A 82 -19.88 -1.38 -10.33
CA ILE A 82 -20.29 -2.12 -11.52
C ILE A 82 -20.18 -1.20 -12.73
N VAL A 83 -19.31 -1.57 -13.69
CA VAL A 83 -19.09 -0.76 -14.89
C VAL A 83 -20.36 -0.78 -15.75
N GLY A 84 -20.73 0.39 -16.27
CA GLY A 84 -21.93 0.58 -17.09
C GLY A 84 -23.17 1.01 -16.28
N THR A 85 -23.24 0.70 -14.99
CA THR A 85 -24.34 1.17 -14.10
C THR A 85 -23.86 2.16 -13.05
N GLY A 86 -22.58 2.13 -12.67
CA GLY A 86 -22.02 2.99 -11.63
C GLY A 86 -22.46 2.63 -10.20
N ILE A 87 -23.24 1.55 -10.05
CA ILE A 87 -23.70 1.06 -8.74
C ILE A 87 -22.48 0.57 -7.95
N LYS A 88 -22.44 0.92 -6.66
CA LYS A 88 -21.36 0.54 -5.74
C LYS A 88 -21.89 -0.36 -4.64
N GLY A 89 -21.10 -1.37 -4.29
CA GLY A 89 -21.43 -2.31 -3.23
C GLY A 89 -20.44 -3.46 -3.16
N THR A 90 -20.87 -4.55 -2.56
CA THR A 90 -20.13 -5.81 -2.63
C THR A 90 -20.23 -6.42 -4.03
N LEU A 91 -19.23 -7.21 -4.42
CA LEU A 91 -19.25 -7.93 -5.69
C LEU A 91 -20.46 -8.89 -5.74
N PRO A 92 -21.31 -8.84 -6.80
CA PRO A 92 -22.42 -9.75 -6.94
C PRO A 92 -21.98 -11.21 -6.99
N THR A 93 -22.82 -12.13 -6.52
CA THR A 93 -22.56 -13.58 -6.59
C THR A 93 -23.02 -14.20 -7.91
N VAL A 94 -23.80 -13.47 -8.70
CA VAL A 94 -24.20 -13.85 -10.07
C VAL A 94 -23.45 -12.94 -11.04
N TRP A 95 -22.68 -13.53 -11.95
CA TRP A 95 -21.85 -12.78 -12.90
C TRP A 95 -22.41 -12.85 -14.32
N LEU A 96 -22.29 -11.74 -15.06
CA LEU A 96 -22.26 -11.79 -16.51
C LEU A 96 -20.83 -12.17 -16.93
N GLN A 97 -20.66 -13.14 -17.83
CA GLN A 97 -19.35 -13.42 -18.40
C GLN A 97 -18.82 -12.18 -19.12
N TYR A 98 -17.57 -11.83 -18.83
CA TYR A 98 -16.93 -10.58 -19.23
C TYR A 98 -17.55 -9.30 -18.65
N GLY A 99 -18.42 -9.45 -17.65
CA GLY A 99 -18.86 -8.34 -16.82
C GLY A 99 -17.66 -7.66 -16.16
N GLN A 100 -17.71 -6.33 -16.11
CA GLN A 100 -16.63 -5.52 -15.60
C GLN A 100 -17.02 -4.83 -14.30
N VAL A 101 -16.07 -4.80 -13.37
CA VAL A 101 -16.18 -4.06 -12.11
C VAL A 101 -14.93 -3.24 -11.89
N LYS A 102 -15.00 -2.17 -11.10
CA LYS A 102 -13.84 -1.36 -10.76
C LYS A 102 -13.55 -1.46 -9.27
N LEU A 103 -12.33 -1.90 -8.96
CA LEU A 103 -11.78 -1.84 -7.61
C LEU A 103 -11.09 -0.48 -7.42
N LYS A 104 -11.24 0.09 -6.22
CA LYS A 104 -10.60 1.36 -5.87
C LYS A 104 -9.57 1.12 -4.76
N ALA A 105 -8.31 1.42 -5.05
CA ALA A 105 -7.28 1.48 -4.04
C ALA A 105 -7.20 2.89 -3.42
N SER A 106 -6.85 2.95 -2.14
CA SER A 106 -6.52 4.19 -1.44
C SER A 106 -5.30 3.98 -0.55
N GLY A 107 -4.61 5.07 -0.22
CA GLY A 107 -3.40 5.04 0.59
C GLY A 107 -2.12 4.75 -0.20
N GLY A 108 -1.04 4.45 0.53
CA GLY A 108 0.30 4.44 -0.06
C GLY A 108 0.68 5.80 -0.65
N ASP A 109 1.60 5.77 -1.62
CA ASP A 109 2.01 6.94 -2.39
C ASP A 109 1.06 7.31 -3.55
N GLY A 110 -0.09 6.64 -3.65
CA GLY A 110 -1.07 6.85 -4.72
C GLY A 110 -0.69 6.26 -6.08
N LYS A 111 0.46 5.60 -6.21
CA LYS A 111 0.91 4.97 -7.47
C LYS A 111 0.66 3.47 -7.40
N TYR A 112 -0.34 3.00 -8.13
CA TYR A 112 -0.80 1.62 -7.98
C TYR A 112 -0.39 0.74 -9.17
N THR A 113 0.05 -0.47 -8.85
CA THR A 113 0.26 -1.56 -9.80
C THR A 113 -0.65 -2.71 -9.44
N TRP A 114 -1.50 -3.13 -10.38
CA TRP A 114 -2.49 -4.18 -10.18
C TRP A 114 -2.06 -5.49 -10.83
N SER A 115 -2.43 -6.61 -10.23
CA SER A 115 -2.24 -7.95 -10.80
C SER A 115 -3.34 -8.92 -10.34
N SER A 116 -3.54 -10.00 -11.11
CA SER A 116 -4.43 -11.10 -10.75
C SER A 116 -3.63 -12.37 -10.59
N ALA A 117 -3.90 -13.14 -9.54
CA ALA A 117 -3.28 -14.44 -9.31
C ALA A 117 -3.70 -15.48 -10.37
N ASN A 118 -4.90 -15.34 -10.96
CA ASN A 118 -5.39 -16.20 -12.02
C ASN A 118 -6.27 -15.41 -13.00
N THR A 119 -5.68 -15.04 -14.13
CA THR A 119 -6.32 -14.27 -15.20
C THR A 119 -7.38 -15.07 -15.97
N GLY A 120 -7.45 -16.40 -15.82
CA GLY A 120 -8.53 -17.21 -16.38
C GLY A 120 -9.86 -16.99 -15.65
N ILE A 121 -9.81 -16.71 -14.35
CA ILE A 121 -11.00 -16.44 -13.52
C ILE A 121 -11.38 -14.96 -13.59
N ALA A 122 -10.41 -14.08 -13.38
CA ALA A 122 -10.60 -12.64 -13.52
C ALA A 122 -9.28 -11.95 -13.88
N SER A 123 -9.31 -11.05 -14.85
CA SER A 123 -8.18 -10.17 -15.18
C SER A 123 -8.39 -8.78 -14.62
N VAL A 124 -7.33 -8.05 -14.30
CA VAL A 124 -7.38 -6.64 -13.88
C VAL A 124 -6.46 -5.80 -14.77
N ASP A 125 -6.87 -4.58 -15.10
CA ASP A 125 -6.04 -3.63 -15.85
C ASP A 125 -5.27 -2.67 -14.93
N SER A 126 -4.49 -1.76 -15.52
CA SER A 126 -3.70 -0.78 -14.77
C SER A 126 -4.55 0.25 -13.99
N THR A 127 -5.83 0.37 -14.29
CA THR A 127 -6.77 1.30 -13.65
C THR A 127 -7.59 0.65 -12.53
N GLY A 128 -7.37 -0.64 -12.27
CA GLY A 128 -8.14 -1.43 -11.30
C GLY A 128 -9.49 -1.91 -11.85
N GLN A 129 -9.73 -1.82 -13.18
CA GLN A 129 -10.89 -2.43 -13.80
C GLN A 129 -10.67 -3.94 -13.94
N VAL A 130 -11.55 -4.70 -13.31
CA VAL A 130 -11.56 -6.17 -13.31
C VAL A 130 -12.56 -6.66 -14.34
N THR A 131 -12.17 -7.64 -15.15
CA THR A 131 -13.06 -8.39 -16.05
C THR A 131 -13.23 -9.81 -15.52
N LEU A 132 -14.47 -10.21 -15.25
CA LEU A 132 -14.86 -11.53 -14.73
C LEU A 132 -14.98 -12.51 -15.89
N ARG A 133 -14.23 -13.61 -15.89
CA ARG A 133 -14.06 -14.47 -17.08
C ARG A 133 -14.67 -15.85 -16.91
N ASP A 134 -14.40 -16.53 -15.79
CA ASP A 134 -14.86 -17.89 -15.52
C ASP A 134 -15.23 -18.10 -14.05
N LYS A 135 -16.03 -19.14 -13.77
CA LYS A 135 -16.38 -19.52 -12.40
C LYS A 135 -15.14 -20.02 -11.66
N GLY A 136 -14.74 -19.30 -10.62
CA GLY A 136 -13.67 -19.73 -9.73
C GLY A 136 -13.36 -18.66 -8.69
N SER A 137 -12.38 -18.94 -7.84
CA SER A 137 -11.85 -17.97 -6.88
C SER A 137 -10.46 -17.50 -7.32
N THR A 138 -10.19 -16.20 -7.23
CA THR A 138 -8.86 -15.63 -7.49
C THR A 138 -8.62 -14.41 -6.60
N THR A 139 -7.36 -14.03 -6.45
CA THR A 139 -6.96 -12.85 -5.69
C THR A 139 -6.49 -11.77 -6.65
N ILE A 140 -7.04 -10.57 -6.50
CA ILE A 140 -6.51 -9.35 -7.11
C ILE A 140 -5.58 -8.67 -6.10
N THR A 141 -4.38 -8.32 -6.53
CA THR A 141 -3.37 -7.66 -5.71
C THR A 141 -3.13 -6.25 -6.24
N VAL A 142 -3.01 -5.29 -5.33
CA VAL A 142 -2.51 -3.95 -5.63
C VAL A 142 -1.25 -3.69 -4.81
N VAL A 143 -0.22 -3.17 -5.47
CA VAL A 143 1.04 -2.74 -4.87
C VAL A 143 1.21 -1.25 -5.10
N SER A 144 1.52 -0.50 -4.04
CA SER A 144 1.85 0.93 -4.16
C SER A 144 3.33 1.17 -4.44
N GLY A 145 3.71 2.35 -4.94
CA GLY A 145 5.10 2.68 -5.24
C GLY A 145 6.01 2.71 -4.01
N ASP A 146 5.44 2.99 -2.84
CA ASP A 146 6.09 2.86 -1.53
C ASP A 146 6.12 1.41 -0.98
N LYS A 147 5.77 0.44 -1.83
CA LYS A 147 5.89 -1.01 -1.61
C LYS A 147 4.94 -1.60 -0.57
N GLN A 148 3.80 -0.95 -0.33
CA GLN A 148 2.72 -1.58 0.41
C GLN A 148 1.94 -2.54 -0.50
N THR A 149 1.23 -3.49 0.09
CA THR A 149 0.42 -4.49 -0.64
C THR A 149 -0.95 -4.61 0.00
N ALA A 150 -2.00 -4.60 -0.83
CA ALA A 150 -3.36 -4.94 -0.43
C ALA A 150 -3.95 -5.96 -1.42
N THR A 151 -4.93 -6.72 -0.95
CA THR A 151 -5.52 -7.83 -1.72
C THR A 151 -7.03 -7.83 -1.64
N TYR A 152 -7.68 -8.22 -2.73
CA TYR A 152 -9.12 -8.43 -2.82
C TYR A 152 -9.39 -9.84 -3.33
N ILE A 153 -10.20 -10.61 -2.60
CA ILE A 153 -10.58 -11.97 -3.00
C ILE A 153 -11.85 -11.90 -3.84
N ILE A 154 -11.73 -12.29 -5.10
CA ILE A 154 -12.88 -12.60 -5.94
C ILE A 154 -13.33 -14.01 -5.56
N ALA A 155 -14.42 -14.10 -4.80
CA ALA A 155 -15.01 -15.37 -4.43
C ALA A 155 -15.67 -16.08 -5.62
N ARG A 156 -15.80 -17.40 -5.54
CA ARG A 156 -16.49 -18.19 -6.56
C ARG A 156 -17.97 -17.75 -6.68
N PRO A 157 -18.46 -17.43 -7.90
CA PRO A 157 -19.84 -17.03 -8.08
C PRO A 157 -20.77 -18.23 -7.94
N SER A 158 -22.00 -18.00 -7.49
CA SER A 158 -23.06 -19.00 -7.47
C SER A 158 -23.44 -19.38 -8.91
N SER A 159 -23.62 -18.37 -9.76
CA SER A 159 -24.04 -18.52 -11.16
C SER A 159 -23.26 -17.60 -12.09
N MET A 160 -23.17 -18.01 -13.35
CA MET A 160 -22.53 -17.25 -14.41
C MET A 160 -23.42 -17.29 -15.64
N ILE A 161 -23.81 -16.11 -16.09
CA ILE A 161 -24.65 -15.91 -17.27
C ILE A 161 -23.70 -15.70 -18.44
N VAL A 162 -23.80 -16.59 -19.42
CA VAL A 162 -23.06 -16.50 -20.68
C VAL A 162 -24.02 -15.96 -21.73
N SER A 163 -23.68 -14.83 -22.35
CA SER A 163 -24.43 -14.33 -23.49
C SER A 163 -24.17 -15.23 -24.69
N ILE A 164 -25.09 -16.14 -24.99
CA ILE A 164 -25.11 -16.85 -26.26
C ILE A 164 -25.84 -15.99 -27.29
N ASN A 165 -25.31 -15.89 -28.51
CA ASN A 165 -25.96 -15.16 -29.62
C ASN A 165 -27.25 -15.82 -30.14
N GLU A 166 -27.84 -16.74 -29.37
CA GLU A 166 -29.17 -17.27 -29.63
C GLU A 166 -30.17 -16.38 -28.91
N ARG A 167 -31.05 -15.73 -29.68
CA ARG A 167 -32.21 -15.01 -29.13
C ARG A 167 -32.89 -15.93 -28.10
N MET A 168 -32.97 -15.49 -26.84
CA MET A 168 -33.87 -16.14 -25.89
C MET A 168 -35.30 -16.05 -26.43
N THR A 169 -35.78 -17.13 -27.04
CA THR A 169 -37.20 -17.29 -27.35
C THR A 169 -37.90 -17.65 -26.06
N TYR A 170 -38.59 -16.68 -25.46
CA TYR A 170 -39.57 -16.95 -24.41
C TYR A 170 -40.76 -17.66 -25.05
N ASN A 171 -40.83 -18.99 -24.93
CA ASN A 171 -42.09 -19.69 -25.09
C ASN A 171 -42.92 -19.43 -23.83
N ASN A 172 -43.86 -18.49 -23.92
CA ASN A 172 -44.97 -18.46 -22.96
C ASN A 172 -45.77 -19.76 -23.15
N ALA A 173 -45.80 -20.58 -22.10
CA ALA A 173 -46.84 -21.59 -21.91
C ALA A 173 -48.08 -20.95 -21.30
#